data_AF-A0A2S4UZ41-F1
#
_entry.id   AF-A0A2S4UZ41-F1
#
_cell.length_a   1.000
_cell.length_b   1.000
_cell.length_c   1.000
_cell.angle_alpha   90.00
_cell.angle_beta   90.00
_cell.angle_gamma   90.00
#
_symmetry.space_group_name_H-M   'P 1'
#
loop_
_entity.id
_entity.type
_entity.pdbx_description
1 polymer ?
#
loop_
_entity_poly.entity_id
_entity_poly.type
_entity_poly.pdbx_seq_one_letter_code
_entity_poly.pdbx_strand_id
1 'polypeptide(L)'
;MESLDFNLDTMVAEGPSQHMKRALKQAFESIDLDTGNNILLNFQTAAKIFEKIQKHHFGSIACENARFRGFSRALIRKRLAELSQNQDQWFKFWERRSGIHFEEELKGKALPAKEKTLLVWFLFYVDMVNTIIPSTKSVQTLKTHKLELFQDALKIFQDFKDNDQVYKNTDIEDETKFMDNGASLTWSCIYLWLSKGERSDLESLASSRGAGKHRGFKNFFDIIFKLTSGSLNHKTKPGPKFSQHL
;
A
#
# COMPACT_ATOMS: atom_id res chain seq x y z
N MET A 1 4.38 11.69 -13.33
CA MET A 1 4.49 10.26 -13.01
C MET A 1 3.34 9.55 -13.70
N GLU A 2 3.64 8.55 -14.53
CA GLU A 2 2.64 7.79 -15.30
C GLU A 2 2.25 6.48 -14.58
N SER A 3 3.15 5.93 -13.76
CA SER A 3 2.90 4.73 -12.95
C SER A 3 3.64 4.70 -11.62
N LEU A 4 3.10 3.92 -10.68
CA LEU A 4 3.83 3.51 -9.48
C LEU A 4 4.81 2.40 -9.87
N ASP A 5 6.04 2.79 -10.21
CA ASP A 5 7.08 1.81 -10.52
C ASP A 5 7.81 1.39 -9.25
N PHE A 6 7.63 0.14 -8.85
CA PHE A 6 8.30 -0.45 -7.70
C PHE A 6 9.56 -1.18 -8.19
N ASN A 7 10.70 -0.50 -8.15
CA ASN A 7 11.97 -1.02 -8.64
C ASN A 7 12.99 -1.17 -7.50
N LEU A 8 13.55 -2.37 -7.34
CA LEU A 8 14.47 -2.73 -6.24
C LEU A 8 15.73 -1.85 -6.20
N ASP A 9 16.25 -1.42 -7.34
CA ASP A 9 17.48 -0.63 -7.36
C ASP A 9 17.21 0.80 -6.91
N THR A 10 16.11 1.38 -7.39
CA THR A 10 15.71 2.76 -7.08
C THR A 10 15.18 2.95 -5.65
N MET A 11 14.93 1.86 -4.91
CA MET A 11 14.55 1.94 -3.49
C MET A 11 15.67 2.57 -2.66
N VAL A 12 15.40 3.74 -2.08
CA VAL A 12 16.34 4.43 -1.20
C VAL A 12 16.21 3.84 0.20
N ALA A 13 17.28 3.21 0.70
CA ALA A 13 17.34 2.63 2.03
C ALA A 13 18.54 3.21 2.79
N GLU A 14 18.26 4.03 3.79
CA GLU A 14 19.27 4.68 4.63
C GLU A 14 19.23 4.13 6.05
N GLY A 15 20.41 4.06 6.68
CA GLY A 15 20.57 3.62 8.06
C GLY A 15 19.91 2.25 8.32
N PRO A 16 19.09 2.10 9.38
CA PRO A 16 18.52 0.81 9.74
C PRO A 16 17.56 0.19 8.70
N SER A 17 17.09 0.96 7.71
CA SER A 17 16.22 0.44 6.64
C SER A 17 16.96 -0.36 5.57
N GLN A 18 18.31 -0.30 5.52
CA GLN A 18 19.13 -1.11 4.61
C GLN A 18 18.88 -2.61 4.79
N HIS A 19 18.64 -3.07 6.02
CA HIS A 19 18.29 -4.47 6.29
C HIS A 19 17.01 -4.90 5.59
N MET A 20 16.03 -4.00 5.45
CA MET A 20 14.78 -4.29 4.75
C MET A 20 15.02 -4.44 3.24
N LYS A 21 15.88 -3.60 2.65
CA LYS A 21 16.27 -3.72 1.23
C LYS A 21 17.04 -5.02 0.96
N ARG A 22 17.96 -5.40 1.86
CA ARG A 22 18.68 -6.70 1.76
C ARG A 22 17.73 -7.88 1.87
N ALA A 23 16.78 -7.82 2.81
CA ALA A 23 15.78 -8.85 2.99
C ALA A 23 14.89 -9.04 1.76
N LEU A 24 14.49 -7.95 1.09
CA LEU A 24 13.83 -8.05 -0.21
C LEU A 24 14.74 -8.75 -1.22
N LYS A 25 15.98 -8.28 -1.42
CA LYS A 25 16.93 -8.88 -2.38
C LYS A 25 17.07 -10.39 -2.17
N GLN A 26 17.27 -10.83 -0.93
CA GLN A 26 17.35 -12.26 -0.57
C GLN A 26 16.07 -13.04 -0.86
N ALA A 27 14.89 -12.43 -0.66
CA ALA A 27 13.63 -13.06 -1.03
C ALA A 27 13.54 -13.30 -2.56
N PHE A 28 14.06 -12.36 -3.35
CA PHE A 28 14.09 -12.40 -4.82
C PHE A 28 15.24 -13.22 -5.42
N GLU A 29 16.35 -13.46 -4.71
CA GLU A 29 17.56 -14.15 -5.22
C GLU A 29 17.33 -15.54 -5.82
N SER A 30 16.24 -16.23 -5.47
CA SER A 30 15.90 -17.57 -6.03
C SER A 30 14.76 -17.53 -7.06
N ILE A 31 14.39 -16.34 -7.51
CA ILE A 31 13.29 -16.10 -8.42
C ILE A 31 13.88 -15.36 -9.60
N ASP A 32 13.82 -15.99 -10.77
CA ASP A 32 14.16 -15.30 -12.00
C ASP A 32 13.08 -14.23 -12.23
N LEU A 33 13.46 -12.96 -12.09
CA LEU A 33 12.57 -11.85 -12.39
C LEU A 33 12.67 -11.59 -13.89
N ASP A 34 11.76 -12.19 -14.66
CA ASP A 34 11.67 -12.08 -16.12
C ASP A 34 11.64 -10.63 -16.66
N THR A 35 11.44 -9.62 -15.79
CA THR A 35 11.27 -8.20 -16.13
C THR A 35 12.35 -7.26 -15.58
N GLY A 36 13.51 -7.81 -15.18
CA GLY A 36 14.61 -7.01 -14.62
C GLY A 36 14.36 -6.61 -13.16
N ASN A 37 14.80 -5.42 -12.74
CA ASN A 37 14.72 -4.98 -11.34
C ASN A 37 13.34 -4.43 -10.91
N ASN A 38 12.34 -4.51 -11.78
CA ASN A 38 10.95 -4.17 -11.45
C ASN A 38 10.31 -5.30 -10.66
N ILE A 39 9.60 -4.95 -9.59
CA ILE A 39 8.90 -5.91 -8.75
C ILE A 39 7.54 -6.20 -9.38
N LEU A 40 7.55 -7.17 -10.30
CA LEU A 40 6.36 -7.69 -10.95
C LEU A 40 6.25 -9.19 -10.67
N LEU A 41 5.17 -9.59 -10.01
CA LEU A 41 4.99 -10.94 -9.51
C LEU A 41 3.71 -11.55 -10.07
N ASN A 42 3.84 -12.76 -10.61
CA ASN A 42 2.69 -13.63 -10.78
C ASN A 42 2.29 -14.26 -9.43
N PHE A 43 1.12 -14.89 -9.40
CA PHE A 43 0.55 -15.50 -8.21
C PHE A 43 1.49 -16.52 -7.52
N GLN A 44 2.13 -17.40 -8.30
CA GLN A 44 3.00 -18.45 -7.77
C GLN A 44 4.29 -17.88 -7.17
N THR A 45 4.89 -16.92 -7.87
CA THR A 45 6.11 -16.24 -7.41
C THR A 45 5.84 -15.42 -6.15
N ALA A 46 4.70 -14.70 -6.10
CA ALA A 46 4.27 -13.98 -4.91
C ALA A 46 4.11 -14.89 -3.69
N ALA A 47 3.47 -16.06 -3.85
CA ALA A 47 3.32 -17.04 -2.77
C ALA A 47 4.68 -17.47 -2.19
N LYS A 48 5.65 -17.80 -3.05
CA LYS A 48 7.01 -18.19 -2.63
C LYS A 48 7.73 -17.07 -1.86
N ILE A 49 7.61 -15.82 -2.33
CA ILE A 49 8.20 -14.65 -1.66
C ILE A 49 7.58 -14.43 -0.29
N PHE A 50 6.25 -14.48 -0.19
CA PHE A 50 5.56 -14.27 1.07
C PHE A 50 5.92 -15.36 2.08
N GLU A 51 6.03 -16.61 1.63
CA GLU A 51 6.47 -17.71 2.49
C GLU A 51 7.90 -17.49 3.00
N LYS A 52 8.83 -17.06 2.13
CA LYS A 52 10.19 -16.69 2.55
C LYS A 52 10.19 -15.55 3.56
N ILE A 53 9.42 -14.49 3.30
CA ILE A 53 9.30 -13.34 4.22
C ILE A 53 8.68 -13.71 5.54
N GLN A 54 7.79 -14.69 5.56
CA GLN A 54 7.25 -15.27 6.78
C GLN A 54 8.29 -16.10 7.53
N LYS A 55 8.97 -17.05 6.87
CA LYS A 55 9.93 -18.00 7.46
C LYS A 55 11.19 -17.33 7.97
N HIS A 56 11.80 -16.51 7.13
CA HIS A 56 12.97 -15.73 7.48
C HIS A 56 12.59 -14.51 8.28
N HIS A 57 11.33 -14.38 8.74
CA HIS A 57 10.95 -13.24 9.54
C HIS A 57 11.47 -11.95 8.90
N PHE A 58 11.34 -11.69 7.60
CA PHE A 58 12.06 -10.55 7.01
C PHE A 58 11.52 -9.19 7.52
N GLY A 59 10.41 -9.22 8.29
CA GLY A 59 9.93 -8.16 9.21
C GLY A 59 10.10 -8.46 10.73
N SER A 60 10.86 -9.49 11.10
CA SER A 60 11.07 -10.10 12.43
C SER A 60 12.48 -10.76 12.63
N ILE A 61 13.44 -10.68 11.69
CA ILE A 61 14.85 -11.15 11.83
C ILE A 61 15.62 -10.19 12.74
N ALA A 62 14.92 -9.21 13.29
CA ALA A 62 15.33 -8.44 14.45
C ALA A 62 14.25 -8.43 15.56
N CYS A 63 13.43 -9.49 15.69
CA CYS A 63 12.46 -9.60 16.79
C CYS A 63 13.12 -9.90 18.15
N GLU A 64 14.39 -10.27 18.20
CA GLU A 64 15.09 -10.39 19.49
C GLU A 64 15.45 -9.00 20.05
N ASN A 65 15.60 -7.98 19.19
CA ASN A 65 15.90 -6.61 19.62
C ASN A 65 14.64 -5.72 19.55
N ALA A 66 14.04 -5.43 20.71
CA ALA A 66 12.91 -4.52 20.85
C ALA A 66 13.09 -3.17 20.12
N ARG A 67 14.35 -2.71 19.98
CA ARG A 67 14.75 -1.52 19.23
C ARG A 67 14.32 -1.55 17.76
N PHE A 68 14.47 -2.68 17.06
CA PHE A 68 14.09 -2.78 15.64
C PHE A 68 12.57 -2.82 15.43
N ARG A 69 11.83 -3.46 16.36
CA ARG A 69 10.36 -3.41 16.36
C ARG A 69 9.83 -2.00 16.61
N GLY A 70 10.48 -1.25 17.50
CA GLY A 70 10.20 0.17 17.70
C GLY A 70 10.46 0.97 16.42
N PHE A 71 11.64 0.79 15.82
CA PHE A 71 12.03 1.46 14.58
C PHE A 71 11.07 1.18 13.41
N SER A 72 10.71 -0.08 13.14
CA SER A 72 9.84 -0.40 12.00
C SER A 72 8.43 0.19 12.17
N ARG A 73 7.88 0.20 13.39
CA ARG A 73 6.58 0.82 13.69
C ARG A 73 6.66 2.34 13.52
N ALA A 74 7.70 2.96 14.07
CA ALA A 74 7.95 4.39 13.92
C ALA A 74 8.13 4.78 12.44
N LEU A 75 8.81 3.95 11.64
CA LEU A 75 9.00 4.21 10.22
C LEU A 75 7.69 4.12 9.43
N ILE A 76 6.83 3.12 9.67
CA ILE A 76 5.49 3.09 9.07
C ILE A 76 4.71 4.35 9.44
N ARG A 77 4.66 4.70 10.74
CA ARG A 77 3.93 5.89 11.22
C ARG A 77 4.45 7.17 10.55
N LYS A 78 5.77 7.32 10.43
CA LYS A 78 6.42 8.42 9.72
C LYS A 78 6.00 8.46 8.25
N ARG A 79 6.06 7.33 7.53
CA ARG A 79 5.70 7.26 6.11
C ARG A 79 4.22 7.53 5.86
N LEU A 80 3.34 7.03 6.71
CA LEU A 80 1.91 7.33 6.65
C LEU A 80 1.68 8.84 6.84
N ALA A 81 2.31 9.46 7.84
CA ALA A 81 2.23 10.91 8.05
C ALA A 81 2.75 11.72 6.84
N GLU A 82 3.88 11.32 6.25
CA GLU A 82 4.41 11.96 5.04
C GLU A 82 3.43 11.84 3.86
N LEU A 83 2.79 10.68 3.68
CA LEU A 83 1.78 10.47 2.65
C LEU A 83 0.57 11.38 2.88
N SER A 84 0.16 11.54 4.15
CA SER A 84 -0.95 12.42 4.56
C SER A 84 -0.69 13.90 4.27
N GLN A 85 0.55 14.34 4.10
CA GLN A 85 0.86 15.74 3.80
C GLN A 85 0.62 16.09 2.33
N ASN A 86 0.53 15.11 1.42
CA ASN A 86 0.33 15.32 -0.02
C ASN A 86 -0.96 14.66 -0.54
N GLN A 87 -2.00 14.52 0.29
CA GLN A 87 -3.24 13.82 -0.05
C GLN A 87 -3.86 14.29 -1.36
N ASP A 88 -4.00 15.60 -1.55
CA ASP A 88 -4.62 16.15 -2.76
C ASP A 88 -3.85 15.81 -4.04
N GLN A 89 -2.52 15.70 -3.94
CA GLN A 89 -1.71 15.31 -5.10
C GLN A 89 -1.84 13.82 -5.40
N TRP A 90 -2.05 13.00 -4.38
CA TRP A 90 -2.36 11.59 -4.55
C TRP A 90 -3.71 11.36 -5.22
N PHE A 91 -4.76 12.05 -4.75
CA PHE A 91 -6.06 12.02 -5.42
C PHE A 91 -5.94 12.48 -6.88
N LYS A 92 -5.37 13.65 -7.15
CA LYS A 92 -5.15 14.13 -8.54
C LYS A 92 -4.31 13.18 -9.39
N PHE A 93 -3.36 12.45 -8.79
CA PHE A 93 -2.60 11.44 -9.51
C PHE A 93 -3.49 10.27 -9.93
N TRP A 94 -4.30 9.73 -9.02
CA TRP A 94 -5.22 8.63 -9.32
C TRP A 94 -6.33 9.04 -10.28
N GLU A 95 -6.95 10.22 -10.11
CA GLU A 95 -7.97 10.77 -11.01
C GLU A 95 -7.48 10.88 -12.45
N ARG A 96 -6.25 11.39 -12.66
CA ARG A 96 -5.67 11.46 -14.01
C ARG A 96 -5.47 10.09 -14.64
N ARG A 97 -5.17 9.06 -13.85
CA ARG A 97 -4.82 7.73 -14.35
C ARG A 97 -6.04 6.85 -14.60
N SER A 98 -7.06 6.92 -13.77
CA SER A 98 -8.29 6.14 -13.92
C SER A 98 -9.40 6.91 -14.63
N GLY A 99 -9.38 8.24 -14.58
CA GLY A 99 -10.55 9.07 -14.91
C GLY A 99 -11.64 9.04 -13.85
N ILE A 100 -11.36 8.52 -12.65
CA ILE A 100 -12.30 8.58 -11.53
C ILE A 100 -12.44 10.02 -11.04
N HIS A 101 -13.61 10.37 -10.54
CA HIS A 101 -13.87 11.63 -9.83
C HIS A 101 -14.24 11.30 -8.38
N PHE A 102 -13.26 11.38 -7.47
CA PHE A 102 -13.46 10.89 -6.09
C PHE A 102 -14.60 11.60 -5.37
N GLU A 103 -14.77 12.91 -5.62
CA GLU A 103 -15.84 13.70 -5.02
C GLU A 103 -17.23 13.22 -5.44
N GLU A 104 -17.41 12.89 -6.72
CA GLU A 104 -18.67 12.37 -7.28
C GLU A 104 -18.97 10.96 -6.76
N GLU A 105 -17.96 10.08 -6.74
CA GLU A 105 -18.08 8.69 -6.26
C GLU A 105 -18.40 8.62 -4.76
N LEU A 106 -17.95 9.61 -4.00
CA LEU A 106 -18.32 9.80 -2.59
C LEU A 106 -19.68 10.50 -2.41
N LYS A 107 -20.47 10.62 -3.49
CA LYS A 107 -21.80 11.24 -3.54
C LYS A 107 -21.79 12.71 -3.11
N GLY A 108 -20.72 13.43 -3.41
CA GLY A 108 -20.54 14.83 -3.01
C GLY A 108 -20.44 15.04 -1.49
N LYS A 109 -20.25 13.97 -0.71
CA LYS A 109 -20.02 14.09 0.73
C LYS A 109 -18.56 14.45 0.97
N ALA A 110 -18.32 15.63 1.54
CA ALA A 110 -17.01 15.95 2.08
C ALA A 110 -16.66 14.94 3.19
N LEU A 111 -15.66 14.11 2.94
CA LEU A 111 -15.12 13.22 3.98
C LEU A 111 -14.45 14.07 5.06
N PRO A 112 -14.65 13.75 6.35
CA PRO A 112 -13.83 14.28 7.42
C PRO A 112 -12.33 14.11 7.11
N ALA A 113 -11.49 15.05 7.53
CA ALA A 113 -10.07 15.08 7.16
C ALA A 113 -9.33 13.78 7.50
N LYS A 114 -9.70 13.13 8.61
CA LYS A 114 -9.12 11.85 9.06
C LYS A 114 -9.59 10.67 8.22
N GLU A 115 -10.85 10.64 7.81
CA GLU A 115 -11.35 9.64 6.87
C GLU A 115 -10.68 9.77 5.50
N LYS A 116 -10.52 11.01 5.01
CA LYS A 116 -9.79 11.30 3.77
C LYS A 116 -8.32 10.84 3.87
N THR A 117 -7.70 11.04 5.03
CA THR A 117 -6.34 10.58 5.31
C THR A 117 -6.24 9.04 5.25
N LEU A 118 -7.14 8.34 5.94
CA LEU A 118 -7.19 6.88 5.95
C LEU A 118 -7.47 6.31 4.55
N LEU A 119 -8.34 6.97 3.78
CA LEU A 119 -8.62 6.61 2.40
C LEU A 119 -7.35 6.68 1.54
N VAL A 120 -6.54 7.74 1.64
CA VAL A 120 -5.27 7.85 0.91
C VAL A 120 -4.31 6.72 1.27
N TRP A 121 -4.20 6.38 2.56
CA TRP A 121 -3.38 5.26 3.00
C TRP A 121 -3.84 3.95 2.37
N PHE A 122 -5.15 3.66 2.44
CA PHE A 122 -5.74 2.47 1.85
C PHE A 122 -5.55 2.40 0.33
N LEU A 123 -5.87 3.47 -0.41
CA LEU A 123 -5.75 3.51 -1.87
C LEU A 123 -4.31 3.35 -2.34
N PHE A 124 -3.33 3.86 -1.59
CA PHE A 124 -1.92 3.63 -1.90
C PHE A 124 -1.58 2.14 -1.87
N TYR A 125 -2.04 1.42 -0.85
CA TYR A 125 -1.83 -0.02 -0.78
C TYR A 125 -2.58 -0.78 -1.88
N VAL A 126 -3.82 -0.38 -2.21
CA VAL A 126 -4.58 -0.96 -3.34
C VAL A 126 -3.79 -0.82 -4.65
N ASP A 127 -3.30 0.39 -4.95
CA ASP A 127 -2.54 0.66 -6.17
C ASP A 127 -1.21 -0.10 -6.18
N MET A 128 -0.53 -0.19 -5.04
CA MET A 128 0.70 -0.96 -4.87
C MET A 128 0.49 -2.47 -5.07
N VAL A 129 -0.52 -3.07 -4.44
CA VAL A 129 -0.85 -4.49 -4.58
C VAL A 129 -1.19 -4.80 -6.03
N ASN A 130 -2.04 -3.98 -6.66
CA ASN A 130 -2.45 -4.20 -8.03
C ASN A 130 -1.32 -3.99 -9.04
N THR A 131 -0.32 -3.17 -8.72
CA THR A 131 0.82 -2.94 -9.61
C THR A 131 1.89 -4.01 -9.47
N ILE A 132 2.13 -4.50 -8.26
CA ILE A 132 3.10 -5.59 -8.02
C ILE A 132 2.54 -6.94 -8.47
N ILE A 133 1.24 -7.20 -8.26
CA ILE A 133 0.56 -8.42 -8.69
C ILE A 133 -0.63 -8.04 -9.59
N PRO A 134 -0.39 -7.73 -10.88
CA PRO A 134 -1.45 -7.42 -11.82
C PRO A 134 -2.45 -8.57 -11.97
N SER A 135 -3.71 -8.23 -12.21
CA SER A 135 -4.71 -9.22 -12.56
C SER A 135 -4.38 -9.83 -13.92
N THR A 136 -4.33 -11.16 -14.00
CA THR A 136 -4.14 -11.88 -15.28
C THR A 136 -5.42 -11.88 -16.13
N LYS A 137 -6.55 -11.40 -15.59
CA LYS A 137 -7.87 -11.43 -16.23
C LYS A 137 -8.19 -10.17 -17.03
N SER A 138 -7.36 -9.13 -16.97
CA SER A 138 -7.70 -7.84 -17.58
C SER A 138 -7.36 -7.81 -19.07
N VAL A 139 -8.41 -7.92 -19.91
CA VAL A 139 -8.36 -7.61 -21.36
C VAL A 139 -8.64 -6.11 -21.60
N GLN A 140 -8.87 -5.35 -20.53
CA GLN A 140 -9.26 -3.96 -20.59
C GLN A 140 -8.06 -3.01 -20.75
N THR A 141 -8.34 -1.77 -21.16
CA THR A 141 -7.33 -0.71 -21.12
C THR A 141 -6.91 -0.43 -19.68
N LEU A 142 -5.66 0.02 -19.48
CA LEU A 142 -5.14 0.36 -18.15
C LEU A 142 -6.02 1.37 -17.40
N LYS A 143 -6.59 2.34 -18.13
CA LYS A 143 -7.45 3.37 -17.56
C LYS A 143 -8.75 2.77 -17.00
N THR A 144 -9.42 1.93 -17.81
CA THR A 144 -10.65 1.22 -17.39
C THR A 144 -10.38 0.32 -16.19
N HIS A 145 -9.31 -0.47 -16.23
CA HIS A 145 -8.92 -1.34 -15.12
C HIS A 145 -8.71 -0.54 -13.82
N LYS A 146 -8.06 0.62 -13.90
CA LYS A 146 -7.84 1.48 -12.72
C LYS A 146 -9.11 2.17 -12.22
N LEU A 147 -10.05 2.48 -13.11
CA LEU A 147 -11.35 3.03 -12.72
C LEU A 147 -12.14 2.01 -11.90
N GLU A 148 -12.30 0.80 -12.41
CA GLU A 148 -13.00 -0.29 -11.72
C GLU A 148 -12.36 -0.60 -10.37
N LEU A 149 -11.03 -0.68 -10.32
CA LEU A 149 -10.25 -0.89 -9.10
C LEU A 149 -10.54 0.15 -8.02
N PHE A 150 -10.55 1.43 -8.38
CA PHE A 150 -10.77 2.49 -7.40
C PHE A 150 -12.24 2.65 -7.02
N GLN A 151 -13.19 2.41 -7.94
CA GLN A 151 -14.62 2.37 -7.60
C GLN A 151 -14.94 1.24 -6.61
N ASP A 152 -14.40 0.05 -6.85
CA ASP A 152 -14.50 -1.08 -5.94
C ASP A 152 -13.88 -0.76 -4.57
N ALA A 153 -12.65 -0.22 -4.57
CA ALA A 153 -11.98 0.17 -3.33
C ALA A 153 -12.80 1.21 -2.54
N LEU A 154 -13.39 2.21 -3.19
CA LEU A 154 -14.25 3.19 -2.52
C LEU A 154 -15.50 2.55 -1.90
N LYS A 155 -16.14 1.62 -2.61
CA LYS A 155 -17.29 0.87 -2.07
C LYS A 155 -16.89 0.07 -0.83
N ILE A 156 -15.75 -0.62 -0.87
CA ILE A 156 -15.23 -1.36 0.28
C ILE A 156 -14.86 -0.43 1.42
N PHE A 157 -14.29 0.74 1.14
CA PHE A 157 -13.96 1.71 2.18
C PHE A 157 -15.22 2.19 2.92
N GLN A 158 -16.34 2.41 2.23
CA GLN A 158 -17.60 2.73 2.90
C GLN A 158 -18.12 1.55 3.74
N ASP A 159 -18.12 0.32 3.20
CA ASP A 159 -18.48 -0.90 3.96
C ASP A 159 -17.62 -1.05 5.22
N PHE A 160 -16.32 -0.78 5.12
CA PHE A 160 -15.38 -0.82 6.22
C PHE A 160 -15.76 0.17 7.33
N LYS A 161 -16.03 1.43 7.00
CA LYS A 161 -16.42 2.44 8.00
C LYS A 161 -17.73 2.07 8.70
N ASP A 162 -18.66 1.51 7.95
CA ASP A 162 -19.98 1.16 8.46
C ASP A 162 -19.99 -0.13 9.30
N ASN A 163 -18.98 -1.00 9.16
CA ASN A 163 -19.03 -2.36 9.75
C ASN A 163 -17.79 -2.77 10.58
N ASP A 164 -16.62 -2.17 10.40
CA ASP A 164 -15.41 -2.58 11.12
C ASP A 164 -15.42 -2.12 12.59
N GLN A 165 -15.28 -3.08 13.50
CA GLN A 165 -15.34 -2.80 14.94
C GLN A 165 -14.13 -2.01 15.44
N VAL A 166 -12.95 -2.20 14.85
CA VAL A 166 -11.75 -1.45 15.26
C VAL A 166 -11.91 0.00 14.84
N TYR A 167 -12.43 0.26 13.65
CA TYR A 167 -12.78 1.61 13.20
C TYR A 167 -13.80 2.27 14.12
N LYS A 168 -14.93 1.62 14.39
CA LYS A 168 -16.00 2.15 15.26
C LYS A 168 -15.54 2.46 16.69
N ASN A 169 -14.61 1.66 17.21
CA ASN A 169 -14.06 1.84 18.56
C ASN A 169 -12.86 2.80 18.59
N THR A 170 -12.29 3.17 17.44
CA THR A 170 -11.22 4.15 17.36
C THR A 170 -11.83 5.53 17.30
N ASP A 171 -11.50 6.35 18.28
CA ASP A 171 -11.72 7.78 18.19
C ASP A 171 -10.75 8.36 17.15
N ILE A 172 -11.21 8.45 15.90
CA ILE A 172 -10.40 8.89 14.76
C ILE A 172 -10.09 10.39 14.79
N GLU A 173 -10.84 11.16 15.60
CA GLU A 173 -10.61 12.59 15.77
C GLU A 173 -9.43 12.86 16.74
N ASP A 174 -9.14 11.92 17.64
CA ASP A 174 -7.90 11.92 18.42
C ASP A 174 -6.70 11.57 17.53
N GLU A 175 -5.85 12.57 17.25
CA GLU A 175 -4.64 12.42 16.42
C GLU A 175 -3.73 11.28 16.88
N THR A 176 -3.56 11.12 18.20
CA THR A 176 -2.64 10.12 18.74
C THR A 176 -3.21 8.73 18.50
N LYS A 177 -4.48 8.50 18.84
CA LYS A 177 -5.16 7.23 18.60
C LYS A 177 -5.27 6.91 17.11
N PHE A 178 -5.60 7.90 16.29
CA PHE A 178 -5.67 7.74 14.83
C PHE A 178 -4.33 7.29 14.26
N MET A 179 -3.23 7.96 14.63
CA MET A 179 -1.91 7.61 14.13
C MET A 179 -1.39 6.27 14.69
N ASP A 180 -1.71 5.93 15.94
CA ASP A 180 -1.31 4.66 16.55
C ASP A 180 -2.07 3.47 15.96
N ASN A 181 -3.36 3.66 15.62
CA ASN A 181 -4.18 2.63 14.99
C ASN A 181 -4.12 2.67 13.45
N GLY A 182 -3.56 3.71 12.85
CA GLY A 182 -3.65 3.97 11.41
C GLY A 182 -3.18 2.82 10.53
N ALA A 183 -2.05 2.20 10.86
CA ALA A 183 -1.56 1.03 10.15
C ALA A 183 -2.50 -0.19 10.33
N SER A 184 -3.08 -0.36 11.52
CA SER A 184 -4.04 -1.45 11.78
C SER A 184 -5.33 -1.26 10.97
N LEU A 185 -5.90 -0.05 11.01
CA LEU A 185 -7.10 0.32 10.26
C LEU A 185 -6.90 0.16 8.76
N THR A 186 -5.77 0.65 8.23
CA THR A 186 -5.41 0.50 6.81
C THR A 186 -5.38 -0.96 6.41
N TRP A 187 -4.72 -1.82 7.21
CA TRP A 187 -4.66 -3.25 6.91
C TRP A 187 -6.00 -3.97 7.08
N SER A 188 -6.84 -3.61 8.06
CA SER A 188 -8.19 -4.15 8.17
C SER A 188 -9.02 -3.86 6.90
N CYS A 189 -8.93 -2.63 6.37
CA CYS A 189 -9.58 -2.27 5.12
C CYS A 189 -9.01 -3.03 3.92
N ILE A 190 -7.69 -3.23 3.83
CA ILE A 190 -7.05 -4.05 2.78
C ILE A 190 -7.55 -5.49 2.83
N TYR A 191 -7.62 -6.11 4.02
CA TYR A 191 -8.11 -7.48 4.14
C TYR A 191 -9.58 -7.60 3.78
N LEU A 192 -10.41 -6.60 4.09
CA LEU A 192 -11.80 -6.57 3.64
C LEU A 192 -11.89 -6.48 2.11
N TRP A 193 -11.07 -5.62 1.50
CA TRP A 193 -10.99 -5.47 0.04
C TRP A 193 -10.54 -6.76 -0.64
N LEU A 194 -9.54 -7.44 -0.08
CA LEU A 194 -9.08 -8.73 -0.60
C LEU A 194 -10.08 -9.88 -0.37
N SER A 195 -11.08 -9.72 0.49
CA SER A 195 -12.10 -10.76 0.74
C SER A 195 -13.36 -10.56 -0.10
N LYS A 196 -13.77 -9.29 -0.32
CA LYS A 196 -15.05 -8.96 -0.98
C LYS A 196 -14.92 -8.15 -2.27
N GLY A 197 -13.76 -7.55 -2.53
CA GLY A 197 -13.55 -6.64 -3.64
C GLY A 197 -13.12 -7.33 -4.94
N GLU A 198 -12.75 -6.50 -5.91
CA GLU A 198 -12.33 -6.90 -7.26
C GLU A 198 -11.12 -7.84 -7.23
N ARG A 199 -10.21 -7.65 -6.25
CA ARG A 199 -8.99 -8.46 -6.09
C ARG A 199 -9.12 -9.60 -5.10
N SER A 200 -10.32 -10.15 -4.96
CA SER A 200 -10.58 -11.36 -4.17
C SER A 200 -9.82 -12.60 -4.68
N ASP A 201 -9.33 -12.57 -5.92
CA ASP A 201 -8.39 -13.56 -6.44
C ASP A 201 -7.12 -13.70 -5.59
N LEU A 202 -6.70 -12.63 -4.90
CA LEU A 202 -5.52 -12.60 -4.05
C LEU A 202 -5.78 -13.02 -2.60
N GLU A 203 -7.02 -13.29 -2.19
CA GLU A 203 -7.37 -13.62 -0.80
C GLU A 203 -6.52 -14.78 -0.26
N SER A 204 -6.32 -15.81 -1.09
CA SER A 204 -5.54 -17.00 -0.74
C SER A 204 -4.03 -16.75 -0.58
N LEU A 205 -3.49 -15.62 -1.08
CA LEU A 205 -2.13 -15.17 -0.76
C LEU A 205 -2.07 -14.39 0.55
N ALA A 206 -3.15 -13.71 0.92
CA ALA A 206 -3.25 -12.88 2.10
C ALA A 206 -3.74 -13.63 3.35
N SER A 207 -4.30 -14.82 3.16
CA SER A 207 -4.82 -15.71 4.21
C SER A 207 -3.98 -16.99 4.33
N SER A 208 -3.83 -17.50 5.55
CA SER A 208 -3.14 -18.75 5.86
C SER A 208 -4.14 -19.91 6.01
N ARG A 209 -3.69 -21.15 5.85
CA ARG A 209 -4.51 -22.34 6.12
C ARG A 209 -4.99 -22.30 7.58
N GLY A 210 -6.28 -22.05 7.80
CA GLY A 210 -6.88 -21.89 9.13
C GLY A 210 -7.45 -20.50 9.45
N ALA A 211 -7.85 -19.71 8.45
CA ALA A 211 -8.50 -18.39 8.60
C ALA A 211 -7.64 -17.27 9.21
N GLY A 212 -6.38 -17.54 9.57
CA GLY A 212 -5.44 -16.52 10.06
C GLY A 212 -4.86 -15.68 8.91
N LYS A 213 -4.56 -14.41 9.15
CA LYS A 213 -3.88 -13.52 8.19
C LYS A 213 -2.44 -13.99 7.91
N HIS A 214 -2.04 -14.11 6.64
CA HIS A 214 -0.68 -14.49 6.25
C HIS A 214 0.31 -13.34 6.51
N ARG A 215 1.15 -13.49 7.54
CA ARG A 215 2.07 -12.42 7.99
C ARG A 215 3.08 -12.02 6.91
N GLY A 216 3.50 -12.98 6.08
CA GLY A 216 4.42 -12.71 4.97
C GLY A 216 3.88 -11.72 3.94
N PHE A 217 2.57 -11.77 3.66
CA PHE A 217 1.90 -10.88 2.70
C PHE A 217 1.97 -9.43 3.19
N LYS A 218 1.48 -9.20 4.41
CA LYS A 218 1.52 -7.88 5.04
C LYS A 218 2.93 -7.33 5.15
N ASN A 219 3.86 -8.14 5.67
CA ASN A 219 5.24 -7.72 5.88
C ASN A 219 5.93 -7.34 4.57
N PHE A 220 5.67 -8.06 3.49
CA PHE A 220 6.21 -7.72 2.17
C PHE A 220 5.78 -6.33 1.75
N PHE A 221 4.47 -6.07 1.67
CA PHE A 221 3.95 -4.78 1.23
C PHE A 221 4.32 -3.64 2.18
N ASP A 222 4.38 -3.90 3.50
CA ASP A 222 4.89 -2.92 4.47
C ASP A 222 6.37 -2.58 4.25
N ILE A 223 7.21 -3.56 3.88
CA ILE A 223 8.61 -3.29 3.52
C ILE A 223 8.69 -2.43 2.26
N ILE A 224 7.95 -2.78 1.21
CA ILE A 224 7.90 -1.99 -0.02
C ILE A 224 7.47 -0.56 0.30
N PHE A 225 6.34 -0.39 1.01
CA PHE A 225 5.82 0.90 1.44
C PHE A 225 6.86 1.73 2.17
N LYS A 226 7.55 1.15 3.17
CA LYS A 226 8.59 1.86 3.94
C LYS A 226 9.74 2.38 3.08
N LEU A 227 10.12 1.63 2.05
CA LEU A 227 11.25 1.91 1.17
C LEU A 227 10.91 2.82 -0.03
N THR A 228 9.65 2.87 -0.46
CA THR A 228 9.26 3.61 -1.67
C THR A 228 8.34 4.80 -1.43
N SER A 229 7.50 4.77 -0.39
CA SER A 229 6.49 5.83 -0.16
C SER A 229 7.11 7.23 -0.13
N GLY A 230 8.24 7.42 0.55
CA GLY A 230 8.93 8.72 0.59
C GLY A 230 9.29 9.24 -0.80
N SER A 231 9.97 8.44 -1.63
CA SER A 231 10.40 8.87 -2.97
C SER A 231 9.20 9.07 -3.91
N LEU A 232 8.20 8.20 -3.85
CA LEU A 232 6.96 8.33 -4.62
C LEU A 232 6.18 9.60 -4.23
N ASN A 233 6.15 9.90 -2.94
CA ASN A 233 5.51 11.10 -2.41
C ASN A 233 6.22 12.39 -2.85
N HIS A 234 7.54 12.35 -3.09
CA HIS A 234 8.25 13.47 -3.73
C HIS A 234 7.92 13.61 -5.21
N LYS A 235 7.75 12.49 -5.94
CA LYS A 235 7.40 12.49 -7.37
C LYS A 235 5.97 12.96 -7.65
N THR A 236 5.06 12.89 -6.68
CA THR A 236 3.69 13.43 -6.81
C THR A 236 3.61 14.92 -6.53
N LYS A 237 4.62 15.53 -5.89
CA LYS A 237 4.67 17.00 -5.76
C LYS A 237 4.85 17.62 -7.15
N PRO A 238 4.16 18.73 -7.45
CA PRO A 238 4.49 19.53 -8.62
C PRO A 238 5.98 19.89 -8.54
N GLY A 239 6.73 19.70 -9.63
CA GLY A 239 8.07 20.26 -9.73
C GLY A 239 8.02 21.79 -9.51
N PRO A 240 9.16 22.44 -9.19
CA PRO A 240 9.18 23.90 -9.18
C PRO A 240 8.59 24.38 -10.50
N LYS A 241 7.56 25.24 -10.41
CA LYS A 241 7.12 26.01 -11.57
C LYS A 241 8.34 26.84 -11.95
N PHE A 242 9.14 26.37 -12.91
CA PHE A 242 9.97 27.29 -13.65
C PHE A 242 8.98 28.25 -14.27
N SER A 243 8.91 29.44 -13.68
CA SER A 243 8.27 30.60 -14.26
C SER A 243 8.73 30.61 -15.70
N GLN A 244 7.82 30.35 -16.64
CA GLN A 244 8.03 30.74 -18.02
C GLN A 244 7.98 32.27 -18.02
N HIS A 245 9.10 32.87 -17.61
CA HIS A 245 9.48 34.21 -17.99
C HIS A 245 10.32 34.05 -19.24
N LEU A 246 9.64 34.20 -20.38
CA LEU A 246 10.01 34.97 -21.58
C LEU A 246 9.18 34.46 -22.76
#